data_AF-A0A7J6H5V7-F1
#
_entry.id   AF-A0A7J6H5V7-F1
#
_cell.length_a   1.000
_cell.length_b   1.000
_cell.length_c   1.000
_cell.angle_alpha   90.00
_cell.angle_beta   90.00
_cell.angle_gamma   90.00
#
_symmetry.space_group_name_H-M   'P 1'
#
loop_
_entity.id
_entity.type
_entity.pdbx_description
1 polymer ?
#
loop_
_entity_poly.entity_id
_entity_poly.type
_entity_poly.pdbx_seq_one_letter_code
_entity_poly.pdbx_strand_id
1 'polypeptide(L)'
;METESHWILGRLNIEERRMYMYNSLSTAMKDSAAIKACQPFAVLLPHFFALFDEFKKENKPVCLDPFEVVKVDGLPQQTSNDCGCFVASFAEYFIDMKPIPPIFDVEKHRDRLAVLFYKYARMKEVDFIDSEDEAPPKGPKKNLS
;
A
#
# COMPACT_ATOMS: atom_id res chain seq x y z
N MET A 1 5.99 -27.88 -0.93
CA MET A 1 6.07 -26.72 -1.85
C MET A 1 6.09 -25.49 -0.97
N GLU A 2 7.17 -24.73 -0.98
CA GLU A 2 7.21 -23.44 -0.29
C GLU A 2 6.24 -22.49 -1.00
N THR A 3 5.38 -21.83 -0.23
CA THR A 3 4.51 -20.78 -0.77
C THR A 3 5.37 -19.55 -1.01
N GLU A 4 5.66 -19.23 -2.28
CA GLU A 4 6.30 -17.96 -2.62
C GLU A 4 5.41 -16.80 -2.18
N SER A 5 5.94 -15.96 -1.30
CA SER A 5 5.26 -14.74 -0.85
C SER A 5 5.32 -13.68 -1.96
N HIS A 6 4.23 -12.94 -2.12
CA HIS A 6 4.08 -11.97 -3.19
C HIS A 6 3.44 -10.68 -2.67
N TRP A 7 4.02 -9.54 -3.04
CA TRP A 7 3.50 -8.22 -2.70
C TRP A 7 2.58 -7.69 -3.79
N ILE A 8 1.45 -7.11 -3.37
CA ILE A 8 0.50 -6.39 -4.24
C ILE A 8 0.29 -4.98 -3.69
N LEU A 9 -0.19 -4.08 -4.53
CA LEU A 9 -0.55 -2.72 -4.12
C LEU A 9 -2.05 -2.51 -4.27
N GLY A 10 -2.70 -2.05 -3.20
CA GLY A 10 -4.07 -1.56 -3.21
C GLY A 10 -4.09 -0.04 -3.09
N ARG A 11 -4.78 0.67 -4.00
CA ARG A 11 -5.05 2.11 -3.92
C ARG A 11 -6.54 2.33 -3.75
N LEU A 12 -6.93 2.90 -2.62
CA LEU A 12 -8.32 3.24 -2.33
C LEU A 12 -8.67 4.61 -2.91
N ASN A 13 -9.72 4.67 -3.73
CA ASN A 13 -10.42 5.89 -4.07
C ASN A 13 -11.75 5.93 -3.29
N ILE A 14 -11.82 6.83 -2.31
CA ILE A 14 -12.99 6.97 -1.44
C ILE A 14 -14.18 7.59 -2.20
N GLU A 15 -13.92 8.53 -3.11
CA GLU A 15 -14.96 9.23 -3.86
C GLU A 15 -15.64 8.31 -4.87
N GLU A 16 -14.84 7.60 -5.68
CA GLU A 16 -15.36 6.63 -6.67
C GLU A 16 -15.83 5.33 -6.03
N ARG A 17 -15.57 5.14 -4.74
CA ARG A 17 -15.78 3.90 -4.02
C ARG A 17 -15.15 2.68 -4.69
N ARG A 18 -13.87 2.81 -5.03
CA ARG A 18 -13.09 1.75 -5.69
C ARG A 18 -11.77 1.48 -4.98
N MET A 19 -11.44 0.20 -4.83
CA MET A 19 -10.10 -0.25 -4.48
C MET A 19 -9.40 -0.76 -5.74
N TYR A 20 -8.46 0.02 -6.25
CA TYR A 20 -7.62 -0.36 -7.38
C TYR A 20 -6.53 -1.32 -6.91
N MET A 21 -6.50 -2.51 -7.48
CA MET A 21 -5.51 -3.55 -7.19
C MET A 21 -4.50 -3.62 -8.33
N TYR A 22 -3.22 -3.49 -7.99
CA TYR A 22 -2.09 -3.61 -8.89
C TYR A 22 -1.29 -4.87 -8.54
N ASN A 23 -1.06 -5.70 -9.55
CA ASN A 23 -0.33 -6.95 -9.43
C ASN A 23 0.70 -7.07 -10.56
N SER A 24 1.98 -7.07 -10.21
CA SER A 24 3.09 -7.21 -11.17
C SER A 24 3.28 -8.64 -11.69
N LEU A 25 2.81 -9.68 -10.97
CA LEU A 25 2.72 -11.08 -11.45
C LEU A 25 1.35 -11.35 -12.10
N SER A 26 0.91 -10.46 -12.98
CA SER A 26 -0.44 -10.44 -13.57
C SER A 26 -0.73 -11.69 -14.41
N THR A 27 -1.19 -12.75 -13.76
CA THR A 27 -1.78 -13.95 -14.35
C THR A 27 -3.17 -14.15 -13.78
N ALA A 28 -4.10 -14.78 -14.52
CA ALA A 28 -5.49 -14.95 -14.07
C ALA A 28 -5.59 -15.58 -12.67
N MET A 29 -4.74 -16.57 -12.35
CA MET A 29 -4.70 -17.20 -11.05
C MET A 29 -4.19 -16.26 -9.95
N LYS A 30 -3.09 -15.54 -10.19
CA LYS A 30 -2.50 -14.61 -9.21
C LYS A 30 -3.37 -13.38 -9.01
N ASP A 31 -4.01 -12.89 -10.07
CA ASP A 31 -4.98 -11.80 -10.01
C ASP A 31 -6.20 -12.19 -9.17
N SER A 32 -6.75 -13.39 -9.39
CA SER A 32 -7.85 -13.90 -8.57
C SER A 32 -7.46 -13.99 -7.09
N ALA A 33 -6.24 -14.44 -6.78
CA ALA A 33 -5.73 -14.49 -5.42
C ALA A 33 -5.55 -13.09 -4.82
N ALA A 34 -5.01 -12.13 -5.59
CA ALA A 34 -4.83 -10.75 -5.18
C ALA A 34 -6.17 -10.04 -4.89
N ILE A 35 -7.17 -10.20 -5.77
CA ILE A 35 -8.52 -9.68 -5.55
C ILE A 35 -9.13 -10.25 -4.27
N LYS A 36 -9.01 -11.56 -4.06
CA LYS A 36 -9.48 -12.22 -2.83
C LYS A 36 -8.78 -11.67 -1.58
N ALA A 37 -7.49 -11.35 -1.67
CA ALA A 37 -6.74 -10.74 -0.57
C ALA A 37 -7.20 -9.30 -0.26
N CYS A 38 -7.67 -8.55 -1.26
CA CYS A 38 -8.22 -7.20 -1.09
C CYS A 38 -9.67 -7.20 -0.54
N GLN A 39 -10.43 -8.26 -0.77
CA GLN A 39 -11.87 -8.31 -0.47
C GLN A 39 -12.22 -8.00 1.01
N PRO A 40 -11.52 -8.51 2.03
CA PRO A 40 -11.82 -8.18 3.42
C PRO A 40 -11.70 -6.68 3.70
N PHE A 41 -10.70 -6.00 3.11
CA PHE A 41 -10.53 -4.56 3.26
C PHE A 41 -11.66 -3.79 2.57
N ALA A 42 -12.05 -4.22 1.36
CA ALA A 42 -13.14 -3.60 0.62
C ALA A 42 -14.47 -3.63 1.38
N VAL A 43 -14.71 -4.68 2.18
CA VAL A 43 -15.91 -4.83 3.03
C VAL A 43 -15.77 -4.06 4.35
N LEU A 44 -14.59 -4.08 4.98
CA LEU A 44 -14.39 -3.50 6.31
C LEU A 44 -14.29 -1.97 6.28
N LEU A 45 -13.61 -1.40 5.27
CA LEU A 45 -13.30 0.04 5.23
C LEU A 45 -14.55 0.94 5.23
N PRO A 46 -15.66 0.66 4.51
CA PRO A 46 -16.87 1.49 4.59
C PRO A 46 -17.45 1.56 6.01
N HIS A 47 -17.41 0.44 6.74
CA HIS A 47 -17.87 0.38 8.12
C HIS A 47 -16.92 1.14 9.05
N PHE A 48 -15.62 1.01 8.85
CA PHE A 48 -14.62 1.78 9.58
C PHE A 48 -14.80 3.28 9.37
N PHE A 49 -15.00 3.73 8.12
CA PHE A 49 -15.23 5.16 7.82
C PHE A 49 -16.53 5.70 8.42
N ALA A 50 -17.56 4.87 8.58
CA ALA A 50 -18.81 5.28 9.22
C ALA A 50 -18.66 5.69 10.70
N LEU A 51 -17.56 5.29 11.35
CA LEU A 51 -17.25 5.67 12.72
C LEU A 51 -16.78 7.12 12.86
N PHE A 52 -16.30 7.72 11.77
CA PHE A 52 -15.71 9.06 11.74
C PHE A 52 -16.75 10.08 11.25
N ASP A 53 -16.89 11.19 11.97
CA ASP A 53 -17.88 12.22 11.63
C ASP A 53 -17.54 12.94 10.33
N GLU A 54 -16.26 13.00 9.96
CA GLU A 54 -15.75 13.63 8.74
C GLU A 54 -16.27 12.96 7.46
N PHE A 55 -16.59 11.66 7.52
CA PHE A 55 -17.16 10.92 6.39
C PHE A 55 -18.70 10.94 6.37
N LYS A 56 -19.34 11.48 7.40
CA LYS A 56 -20.79 11.70 7.44
C LYS A 56 -21.09 13.00 6.72
N LYS A 57 -21.47 12.91 5.44
CA LYS A 57 -21.97 14.09 4.71
C LYS A 57 -23.24 14.61 5.41
N GLU A 58 -23.35 15.92 5.58
CA GLU A 58 -24.54 16.54 6.18
C GLU A 58 -25.82 16.00 5.51
N ASN A 59 -26.69 15.40 6.33
CA ASN A 59 -27.96 14.81 5.93
C ASN A 59 -27.91 13.62 4.94
N LYS A 60 -26.78 12.90 4.81
CA LYS A 60 -26.74 11.63 4.07
C LYS A 60 -26.16 10.49 4.92
N PRO A 61 -26.81 9.32 4.96
CA PRO A 61 -26.25 8.15 5.63
C PRO A 61 -24.95 7.72 4.93
N VAL A 62 -23.99 7.24 5.72
CA VAL A 62 -22.73 6.68 5.18
C VAL A 62 -23.07 5.38 4.44
N CYS A 63 -22.67 5.29 3.16
CA CYS A 63 -22.85 4.09 2.36
C CYS A 63 -21.91 2.99 2.87
N LEU A 64 -22.49 1.89 3.34
CA LEU A 64 -21.79 0.73 3.90
C LEU A 64 -21.50 -0.36 2.88
N ASP A 65 -21.98 -0.20 1.64
CA ASP A 65 -21.75 -1.18 0.57
C ASP A 65 -20.25 -1.40 0.36
N PRO A 66 -19.78 -2.64 0.14
CA PRO A 66 -18.36 -2.88 -0.09
C PRO A 66 -17.81 -2.03 -1.24
N PHE A 67 -16.55 -1.60 -1.11
CA PHE A 67 -15.83 -0.99 -2.22
C PHE A 67 -15.71 -1.98 -3.39
N GLU A 68 -15.84 -1.50 -4.62
CA GLU A 68 -15.56 -2.33 -5.80
C GLU A 68 -14.05 -2.56 -5.89
N VAL A 69 -13.60 -3.81 -5.93
CA VAL A 69 -12.18 -4.14 -6.15
C VAL A 69 -11.94 -4.27 -7.65
N VAL A 70 -11.11 -3.38 -8.19
CA VAL A 70 -10.85 -3.28 -9.62
C VAL A 70 -9.38 -3.62 -9.88
N LYS A 71 -9.13 -4.68 -10.67
CA LYS A 71 -7.79 -4.94 -11.20
C LYS A 71 -7.41 -3.83 -12.17
N VAL A 72 -6.18 -3.32 -12.05
CA VAL A 72 -5.61 -2.41 -13.04
C VAL A 72 -4.70 -3.18 -14.00
N ASP A 73 -5.02 -3.10 -15.28
CA ASP A 73 -4.23 -3.66 -16.38
C ASP A 73 -3.33 -2.58 -17.03
N GLY A 74 -2.43 -3.02 -17.92
CA GLY A 74 -1.61 -2.13 -18.75
C GLY A 74 -0.38 -1.54 -18.05
N LEU A 75 -0.12 -1.92 -16.80
CA LEU A 75 1.13 -1.56 -16.12
C LEU A 75 2.25 -2.56 -16.41
N PRO A 76 3.53 -2.13 -16.25
CA PRO A 76 4.68 -3.02 -16.34
C PRO A 76 4.56 -4.23 -15.42
N GLN A 77 4.91 -5.41 -15.94
CA GLN A 77 4.85 -6.68 -15.22
C GLN A 77 6.26 -7.18 -14.88
N GLN A 78 6.39 -7.90 -13.76
CA GLN A 78 7.67 -8.48 -13.36
C GLN A 78 7.92 -9.81 -14.09
N THR A 79 9.19 -10.11 -14.34
CA THR A 79 9.66 -11.41 -14.86
C THR A 79 10.50 -12.19 -13.84
N SER A 80 10.87 -11.55 -12.73
CA SER A 80 11.73 -12.04 -11.65
C SER A 80 11.08 -11.75 -10.29
N ASN A 81 11.74 -12.09 -9.17
CA ASN A 81 11.21 -11.92 -7.81
C ASN A 81 11.32 -10.48 -7.29
N ASP A 82 10.67 -9.55 -7.99
CA ASP A 82 10.81 -8.10 -7.77
C ASP A 82 9.53 -7.38 -7.34
N CYS A 83 8.50 -8.11 -6.92
CA CYS A 83 7.19 -7.55 -6.55
C CYS A 83 7.28 -6.36 -5.58
N GLY A 84 8.19 -6.41 -4.60
CA GLY A 84 8.41 -5.29 -3.67
C GLY A 84 8.93 -4.01 -4.36
N CYS A 85 9.84 -4.13 -5.33
CA CYS A 85 10.37 -3.00 -6.09
C CYS A 85 9.28 -2.36 -6.97
N PHE A 86 8.43 -3.19 -7.59
CA PHE A 86 7.27 -2.73 -8.36
C PHE A 86 6.25 -2.01 -7.46
N VAL A 87 5.87 -2.61 -6.32
CA VAL A 87 4.93 -2.02 -5.37
C VAL A 87 5.43 -0.67 -4.85
N ALA A 88 6.68 -0.61 -4.38
CA ALA A 88 7.28 0.62 -3.86
C ALA A 88 7.34 1.73 -4.93
N SER A 89 7.76 1.39 -6.15
CA SER A 89 7.88 2.36 -7.24
C SER A 89 6.51 2.83 -7.73
N PHE A 90 5.53 1.94 -7.86
CA PHE A 90 4.16 2.34 -8.24
C PHE A 90 3.52 3.23 -7.19
N ALA A 91 3.68 2.91 -5.90
CA ALA A 91 3.23 3.77 -4.82
C ALA A 91 3.83 5.17 -4.93
N GLU A 92 5.14 5.27 -5.16
CA GLU A 92 5.82 6.55 -5.38
C GLU A 92 5.27 7.32 -6.58
N TYR A 93 5.10 6.66 -7.74
CA TYR A 93 4.51 7.31 -8.92
C TYR A 93 3.11 7.87 -8.65
N PHE A 94 2.27 7.14 -7.90
CA PHE A 94 0.93 7.60 -7.56
C PHE A 94 0.93 8.75 -6.56
N ILE A 95 1.78 8.69 -5.53
CA ILE A 95 1.90 9.76 -4.52
C ILE A 95 2.41 11.05 -5.19
N ASP A 96 3.43 10.93 -6.04
CA ASP A 96 4.01 12.06 -6.77
C ASP A 96 3.19 12.51 -7.99
N MET A 97 2.07 11.84 -8.28
CA MET A 97 1.25 12.08 -9.47
C MET A 97 2.04 12.04 -10.78
N LYS A 98 3.06 11.18 -10.85
CA LYS A 98 3.93 10.98 -12.01
C LYS A 98 3.38 9.87 -12.90
N PRO A 99 3.53 9.98 -14.23
CA PRO A 99 3.18 8.89 -15.12
C PRO A 99 4.11 7.70 -14.89
N ILE A 100 3.53 6.50 -14.91
CA ILE A 100 4.31 5.24 -14.87
C ILE A 100 4.92 5.02 -16.26
N PRO A 101 6.24 4.84 -16.39
CA PRO A 101 6.86 4.59 -17.67
C PRO A 101 6.42 3.22 -18.23
N PRO A 102 6.20 3.10 -19.56
CA PRO A 102 5.81 1.82 -20.17
C PRO A 102 6.93 0.77 -20.08
N ILE A 103 8.18 1.22 -20.00
CA ILE A 103 9.35 0.38 -19.73
C ILE A 103 9.76 0.62 -18.29
N PHE A 104 9.71 -0.43 -17.47
CA PHE A 104 10.11 -0.38 -16.08
C PHE A 104 11.44 -1.11 -15.89
N ASP A 105 12.51 -0.35 -15.79
CA ASP A 105 13.85 -0.85 -15.50
C ASP A 105 13.98 -1.15 -14.00
N VAL A 106 13.64 -2.38 -13.63
CA VAL A 106 13.60 -2.82 -12.23
C VAL A 106 14.95 -2.75 -11.53
N GLU A 107 16.06 -2.95 -12.26
CA GLU A 107 17.40 -2.89 -11.69
C GLU A 107 17.74 -1.46 -11.27
N LYS A 108 17.49 -0.50 -12.18
CA LYS A 108 17.66 0.93 -11.87
C LYS A 108 16.78 1.38 -10.72
N HIS A 109 15.54 0.89 -10.65
CA HIS A 109 14.63 1.17 -9.54
C HIS A 109 15.13 0.55 -8.22
N ARG A 110 15.65 -0.68 -8.26
CA ARG A 110 16.21 -1.37 -7.08
C ARG A 110 17.43 -0.62 -6.53
N ASP A 111 18.36 -0.22 -7.39
CA ASP A 111 19.55 0.55 -7.00
C ASP A 111 19.17 1.88 -6.38
N ARG A 112 18.21 2.58 -7.01
CA ARG A 112 17.70 3.85 -6.50
C ARG A 112 17.04 3.70 -5.13
N LEU A 113 16.18 2.69 -4.94
CA LEU A 113 15.54 2.43 -3.66
C LEU A 113 16.59 2.08 -2.58
N ALA A 114 17.62 1.29 -2.92
CA ALA A 114 18.70 0.97 -2.00
C ALA A 114 19.47 2.22 -1.54
N VAL A 115 19.81 3.13 -2.47
CA VAL A 115 20.48 4.40 -2.15
C VAL A 115 19.57 5.29 -1.28
N LEU A 116 18.28 5.37 -1.59
CA LEU A 116 17.32 6.17 -0.82
C LEU A 116 17.15 5.64 0.61
N PHE A 117 16.97 4.33 0.78
CA PHE A 117 16.85 3.71 2.09
C PHE A 117 18.13 3.85 2.91
N TYR A 118 19.31 3.66 2.29
CA TYR A 118 20.58 3.89 2.97
C TYR A 118 20.73 5.34 3.42
N LYS A 119 20.48 6.30 2.52
CA LYS A 119 20.55 7.74 2.85
C LYS A 119 19.61 8.07 4.01
N TYR A 120 18.37 7.60 3.97
CA TYR A 120 17.40 7.84 5.03
C TYR A 120 17.84 7.22 6.36
N ALA A 121 18.33 5.99 6.36
CA ALA A 121 18.88 5.35 7.57
C ALA A 121 20.07 6.14 8.14
N ARG A 122 20.98 6.63 7.30
CA ARG A 122 22.11 7.47 7.72
C ARG A 122 21.67 8.81 8.31
N MET A 123 20.63 9.42 7.74
CA MET A 123 20.04 10.65 8.31
C MET A 123 19.44 10.38 9.69
N LYS A 124 18.76 9.25 9.91
CA LYS A 124 18.28 8.85 11.24
C LYS A 124 19.42 8.69 12.25
N GLU A 125 20.54 8.10 11.83
CA GLU A 125 21.69 7.87 12.72
C GLU A 125 22.47 9.15 13.07
N VAL A 126 22.65 10.07 12.12
CA VAL A 126 23.51 11.26 12.29
C VAL A 126 22.73 12.47 12.77
N ASP A 127 21.56 12.71 12.17
CA ASP A 127 20.79 13.94 12.38
C ASP A 127 19.70 13.75 13.45
N PHE A 128 19.61 12.57 14.08
CA PHE A 128 18.55 12.18 15.02
C PHE A 128 17.14 12.53 14.50
N ILE A 129 16.94 12.44 13.19
CA ILE A 129 15.63 12.68 12.58
C ILE A 129 14.74 11.53 13.01
N ASP A 130 13.81 11.84 13.91
CA ASP A 130 12.76 10.90 14.29
C ASP A 130 11.82 10.74 13.09
N SER A 131 11.40 9.49 12.80
CA SER A 131 10.18 9.34 12.02
C SER A 131 9.05 9.95 12.85
N GLU A 132 8.07 10.62 12.23
CA GLU A 132 6.88 11.13 12.94
C GLU A 132 6.03 10.02 13.60
N ASP A 133 6.50 8.77 13.56
CA ASP A 133 5.92 7.63 14.23
C ASP A 133 6.93 7.11 15.26
N GLU A 134 6.57 7.13 16.55
CA GLU A 134 6.57 5.92 17.40
C GLU A 134 6.11 6.16 18.86
N ALA A 135 4.88 5.71 19.14
CA ALA A 135 4.30 5.29 20.42
C ALA A 135 4.25 6.27 21.64
N PRO A 136 3.15 6.27 22.44
CA PRO A 136 3.18 6.93 23.74
C PRO A 136 4.32 6.36 24.59
N PRO A 137 5.04 7.19 25.37
CA PRO A 137 6.14 6.72 26.20
C PRO A 137 5.68 5.54 27.06
N LYS A 138 6.49 4.47 27.12
CA LYS A 138 6.19 3.29 27.93
C LYS A 138 5.88 3.76 29.35
N GLY A 139 4.61 3.57 29.75
CA GLY A 139 4.13 3.92 31.08
C GLY A 139 4.99 3.27 32.18
N PRO A 140 5.01 3.84 33.40
CA PRO A 140 5.89 3.39 34.46
C PRO A 140 5.70 1.89 34.72
N LYS A 141 6.81 1.16 34.80
CA LYS A 141 6.81 -0.26 35.19
C LYS A 141 6.18 -0.34 36.58
N LYS A 142 5.00 -0.97 36.68
CA LYS A 142 4.44 -1.34 37.98
C LYS A 142 5.37 -2.38 38.58
N ASN A 143 6.14 -1.98 39.58
CA ASN A 143 6.77 -2.93 40.48
C ASN A 143 5.62 -3.60 41.24
N LEU A 144 5.33 -4.85 40.88
CA LEU A 144 4.49 -5.71 41.69
C LEU A 144 5.27 -6.00 42.97
N SER A 145 4.84 -5.35 44.05
CA SER A 145 5.16 -5.73 45.43
C SER A 145 4.38 -6.98 45.80
#